data_AF-A0A914ZCK1-F1
#
_entry.id   AF-A0A914ZCK1-F1
#
_cell.length_a   1.000
_cell.length_b   1.000
_cell.length_c   1.000
_cell.angle_alpha   90.00
_cell.angle_beta   90.00
_cell.angle_gamma   90.00
#
_symmetry.space_group_name_H-M   'P 1'
#
loop_
_entity.id
_entity.type
_entity.pdbx_description
1 polymer ?
#
loop_
_entity_poly.entity_id
_entity_poly.type
_entity_poly.pdbx_seq_one_letter_code
_entity_poly.pdbx_strand_id
1 'polypeptide(L)'
;MISKEFSRKISFDMKLGNCIPSCYQLRFRGFKGVVTVNSLLDETKAWAEKNQNCITPFEKNKALPWYCQSLIFRPSQKKFHGPREKFVEIVKVSKPLLLSLNKPLINILDQVSEIQGPVHHNRMCNRISELMEQHLERAIATLVDESTAFLALNDFPKYILYDYLRDFNVTEEPFFRSMLRSAALAGLHRLVDKMKIRIPSSQGRMMFGVVDETGMLQSGQVFIQYTTNSSLKFPSKHADRTIHEGPVMITKNPSIVAGDVRMFEGLHFYNFTTFS
;
A
#
# COMPACT_ATOMS: atom_id res chain seq x y z
N MET A 1 -14.32 9.88 2.08
CA MET A 1 -13.71 9.91 3.43
C MET A 1 -14.37 8.92 4.37
N ILE A 2 -13.63 8.48 5.38
CA ILE A 2 -14.12 7.67 6.52
C ILE A 2 -13.65 8.32 7.84
N SER A 3 -14.50 8.32 8.85
CA SER A 3 -14.18 8.95 10.14
C SER A 3 -13.18 8.12 10.95
N LYS A 4 -12.34 8.76 11.78
CA LYS A 4 -11.30 8.08 12.56
C LYS A 4 -11.91 7.15 13.59
N GLU A 5 -13.03 7.54 14.21
CA GLU A 5 -13.77 6.64 15.13
C GLU A 5 -14.29 5.39 14.44
N PHE A 6 -14.87 5.53 13.23
CA PHE A 6 -15.37 4.37 12.50
C PHE A 6 -14.22 3.48 12.02
N SER A 7 -13.09 4.06 11.61
CA SER A 7 -11.86 3.35 11.30
C SER A 7 -11.29 2.56 12.49
N ARG A 8 -11.40 3.07 13.72
CA ARG A 8 -11.02 2.30 14.93
C ARG A 8 -11.88 1.05 15.11
N LYS A 9 -13.19 1.15 14.86
CA LYS A 9 -14.10 0.00 14.91
C LYS A 9 -13.70 -1.05 13.87
N ILE A 10 -13.44 -0.63 12.64
CA ILE A 10 -12.95 -1.53 11.58
C ILE A 10 -11.64 -2.20 11.99
N SER A 11 -10.69 -1.47 12.56
CA SER A 11 -9.42 -2.05 13.04
C SER A 11 -9.62 -3.11 14.13
N PHE A 12 -10.58 -2.89 15.04
CA PHE A 12 -10.95 -3.87 16.06
C PHE A 12 -11.58 -5.11 15.43
N ASP A 13 -12.60 -4.94 14.58
CA ASP A 13 -13.32 -6.04 13.92
C ASP A 13 -12.39 -6.90 13.03
N MET A 14 -11.45 -6.25 12.34
CA MET A 14 -10.46 -6.91 11.47
C MET A 14 -9.23 -7.43 12.22
N LYS A 15 -9.17 -7.30 13.55
CA LYS A 15 -8.05 -7.74 14.41
C LYS A 15 -6.69 -7.18 13.98
N LEU A 16 -6.64 -5.88 13.63
CA LEU A 16 -5.42 -5.20 13.15
C LEU A 16 -4.51 -4.71 14.30
N GLY A 17 -4.77 -5.14 15.54
CA GLY A 17 -4.08 -4.66 16.73
C GLY A 17 -4.28 -3.15 16.92
N ASN A 18 -3.18 -2.45 17.23
CA ASN A 18 -3.18 -1.00 17.45
C ASN A 18 -3.04 -0.17 16.15
N CYS A 19 -3.13 -0.81 14.98
CA CYS A 19 -3.01 -0.15 13.69
C CYS A 19 -4.36 0.44 13.27
N ILE A 20 -4.37 1.72 12.91
CA ILE A 20 -5.50 2.36 12.21
C ILE A 20 -5.02 2.64 10.77
N PRO A 21 -5.45 1.86 9.77
CA PRO A 21 -5.12 2.11 8.37
C PRO A 21 -5.51 3.52 7.93
N SER A 22 -4.66 4.20 7.15
CA SER A 22 -4.94 5.54 6.62
C SER A 22 -5.95 5.53 5.46
N CYS A 23 -6.09 4.41 4.75
CA CYS A 23 -7.13 4.25 3.74
C CYS A 23 -7.64 2.81 3.61
N TYR A 24 -8.84 2.70 3.04
CA TYR A 24 -9.57 1.45 2.89
C TYR A 24 -10.10 1.33 1.46
N GLN A 25 -9.95 0.16 0.85
CA GLN A 25 -10.66 -0.23 -0.35
C GLN A 25 -11.94 -0.95 0.05
N LEU A 26 -13.08 -0.51 -0.46
CA LEU A 26 -14.39 -1.03 -0.07
C LEU A 26 -15.28 -1.39 -1.27
N ARG A 27 -16.26 -2.23 -0.96
CA ARG A 27 -17.47 -2.47 -1.76
C ARG A 27 -18.66 -2.38 -0.80
N PHE A 28 -19.65 -1.56 -1.10
CA PHE A 28 -20.76 -1.36 -0.18
C PHE A 28 -21.98 -0.87 -0.93
N ARG A 29 -23.07 -1.65 -1.00
CA ARG A 29 -24.38 -1.21 -1.53
C ARG A 29 -24.33 -0.51 -2.89
N GLY A 30 -23.52 -1.04 -3.81
CA GLY A 30 -23.29 -0.44 -5.14
C GLY A 30 -22.27 0.69 -5.18
N PHE A 31 -21.66 1.04 -4.04
CA PHE A 31 -20.47 1.88 -3.97
C PHE A 31 -19.20 1.04 -4.08
N LYS A 32 -18.23 1.54 -4.82
CA LYS A 32 -16.90 0.93 -4.98
C LYS A 32 -15.84 2.02 -5.05
N GLY A 33 -14.77 1.85 -4.27
CA GLY A 33 -13.61 2.72 -4.37
C GLY A 33 -12.68 2.64 -3.17
N VAL A 34 -11.85 3.66 -3.04
CA VAL A 34 -10.95 3.88 -1.90
C VAL A 34 -11.47 5.08 -1.11
N VAL A 35 -11.42 5.00 0.22
CA VAL A 35 -11.71 6.10 1.14
C VAL A 35 -10.54 6.28 2.11
N THR A 36 -10.23 7.53 2.43
CA THR A 36 -9.21 7.91 3.42
C THR A 36 -9.81 8.29 4.75
N VAL A 37 -9.06 8.00 5.81
CA VAL A 37 -9.36 8.47 7.15
C VAL A 37 -9.28 10.00 7.16
N ASN A 38 -10.29 10.64 7.74
CA ASN A 38 -10.29 12.07 7.97
C ASN A 38 -10.92 12.35 9.34
N SER A 39 -10.13 12.93 10.26
CA SER A 39 -10.58 13.30 11.61
C SER A 39 -11.59 14.44 11.63
N LEU A 40 -11.61 15.31 10.59
CA LEU A 40 -12.59 16.38 10.49
C LEU A 40 -14.02 15.85 10.44
N LEU A 41 -14.25 14.62 9.98
CA LEU A 41 -15.57 14.00 10.03
C LEU A 41 -16.06 13.77 11.46
N ASP A 42 -15.16 13.39 12.37
CA ASP A 42 -15.52 13.21 13.77
C ASP A 42 -15.80 14.57 14.43
N GLU A 43 -14.98 15.59 14.14
CA GLU A 43 -15.18 16.97 14.62
C GLU A 43 -16.50 17.57 14.12
N THR A 44 -16.79 17.41 12.84
CA THR A 44 -18.03 17.90 12.22
C THR A 44 -19.24 17.23 12.83
N LYS A 45 -19.15 15.91 13.08
CA LYS A 45 -20.21 15.14 13.73
C LYS A 45 -20.44 15.61 15.17
N ALA A 46 -19.38 15.81 15.95
CA ALA A 46 -19.47 16.34 17.31
C ALA A 46 -20.06 17.76 17.34
N TRP A 47 -19.66 18.62 16.40
CA TRP A 47 -20.24 19.95 16.24
C TRP A 47 -21.73 19.88 15.91
N ALA A 48 -22.15 18.97 15.02
CA ALA A 48 -23.54 18.79 14.66
C ALA A 48 -24.38 18.30 15.85
N GLU A 49 -23.87 17.35 16.63
CA GLU A 49 -24.50 16.85 17.87
C GLU A 49 -24.69 17.95 18.92
N LYS A 50 -23.78 18.93 18.96
CA LYS A 50 -23.81 20.02 19.94
C LYS A 50 -24.68 21.21 19.51
N ASN A 51 -24.73 21.55 18.22
CA ASN A 51 -25.32 22.79 17.71
C ASN A 51 -26.60 22.60 16.89
N GLN A 52 -26.95 21.36 16.55
CA GLN A 52 -28.18 21.02 15.85
C GLN A 52 -28.85 19.88 16.62
N ASN A 53 -30.19 19.91 16.78
CA ASN A 53 -30.94 18.71 17.17
C ASN A 53 -30.68 17.68 16.07
N CYS A 54 -29.67 16.82 16.25
CA CYS A 54 -29.40 15.70 15.37
C CYS A 54 -30.73 15.00 15.14
N ILE A 55 -31.24 15.13 13.91
CA ILE A 55 -32.45 14.43 13.48
C ILE A 55 -32.23 13.00 13.90
N THR A 56 -33.12 12.51 14.75
CA THR A 56 -33.05 11.17 15.32
C THR A 56 -32.81 10.17 14.18
N PRO A 57 -32.14 9.03 14.42
CA PRO A 57 -31.79 8.07 13.36
C PRO A 57 -32.97 7.46 12.57
N PHE A 58 -34.21 7.95 12.72
CA PHE A 58 -35.42 7.27 12.33
C PHE A 58 -36.59 8.17 11.90
N GLU A 59 -36.37 9.24 11.13
CA GLU A 59 -37.39 9.59 10.13
C GLU A 59 -37.24 8.63 8.95
N LYS A 60 -38.01 7.53 9.01
CA LYS A 60 -38.08 6.47 8.00
C LYS A 60 -38.21 7.11 6.61
N ASN A 61 -37.08 7.25 5.89
CA ASN A 61 -36.92 7.58 4.46
C ASN A 61 -36.09 8.81 4.07
N LYS A 62 -35.50 9.58 4.99
CA LYS A 62 -34.54 10.64 4.60
C LYS A 62 -33.09 10.20 4.82
N ALA A 63 -32.21 10.56 3.89
CA ALA A 63 -30.77 10.34 4.03
C ALA A 63 -30.21 11.27 5.11
N LEU A 64 -29.32 10.76 5.98
CA LEU A 64 -28.61 11.60 6.95
C LEU A 64 -27.83 12.69 6.21
N PRO A 65 -27.80 13.94 6.72
CA PRO A 65 -26.91 14.96 6.18
C PRO A 65 -25.45 14.52 6.21
N TRP A 66 -24.64 14.97 5.25
CA TRP A 66 -23.24 14.54 5.12
C TRP A 66 -22.40 14.80 6.39
N TYR A 67 -22.72 15.85 7.13
CA TYR A 67 -22.06 16.26 8.38
C TYR A 67 -22.39 15.35 9.59
N CYS A 68 -23.35 14.43 9.45
CA CYS A 68 -23.66 13.39 10.44
C CYS A 68 -23.14 12.00 10.01
N GLN A 69 -22.47 11.87 8.86
CA GLN A 69 -22.06 10.57 8.31
C GLN A 69 -20.63 10.21 8.69
N SER A 70 -20.44 8.98 9.19
CA SER A 70 -19.09 8.41 9.43
C SER A 70 -18.38 7.94 8.16
N LEU A 71 -19.07 7.93 7.02
CA LEU A 71 -18.56 7.46 5.74
C LEU A 71 -19.17 8.29 4.61
N ILE A 72 -18.33 8.96 3.83
CA ILE A 72 -18.73 9.84 2.74
C ILE A 72 -18.16 9.31 1.43
N PHE A 73 -19.02 9.16 0.43
CA PHE A 73 -18.66 8.72 -0.91
C PHE A 73 -18.76 9.86 -1.92
N ARG A 74 -17.84 9.85 -2.89
CA ARG A 74 -17.92 10.70 -4.08
C ARG A 74 -18.98 10.18 -5.03
N PRO A 75 -19.62 11.05 -5.85
CA PRO A 75 -20.61 10.63 -6.84
C PRO A 75 -20.08 9.52 -7.77
N SER A 76 -18.81 9.62 -8.18
CA SER A 76 -18.15 8.63 -9.04
C SER A 76 -17.99 7.24 -8.41
N GLN A 77 -18.09 7.13 -7.08
CA GLN A 77 -18.01 5.85 -6.37
C GLN A 77 -19.33 5.09 -6.39
N LYS A 78 -20.47 5.76 -6.64
CA LYS A 78 -21.77 5.13 -6.82
C LYS A 78 -21.84 4.49 -8.20
N LYS A 79 -21.96 3.16 -8.26
CA LYS A 79 -22.03 2.40 -9.53
C LYS A 79 -23.45 2.00 -9.88
N PHE A 80 -24.24 1.65 -8.87
CA PHE A 80 -25.66 1.32 -9.00
C PHE A 80 -26.36 1.57 -7.66
N HIS A 81 -27.69 1.55 -7.66
CA HIS A 81 -28.46 1.63 -6.43
C HIS A 81 -28.41 0.30 -5.68
N GLY A 82 -28.03 0.33 -4.39
CA GLY A 82 -28.04 -0.84 -3.52
C GLY A 82 -29.04 -0.73 -2.37
N PRO A 83 -29.54 -1.87 -1.87
CA PRO A 83 -30.49 -1.94 -0.75
C PRO A 83 -29.89 -1.35 0.53
N ARG A 84 -30.70 -1.07 1.56
CA ARG A 84 -30.22 -0.58 2.86
C ARG A 84 -29.49 -1.70 3.62
N GLU A 85 -28.20 -1.47 3.91
CA GLU A 85 -27.33 -2.39 4.64
C GLU A 85 -26.65 -1.67 5.81
N LYS A 86 -26.42 -2.40 6.90
CA LYS A 86 -25.71 -1.89 8.10
C LYS A 86 -24.21 -2.19 8.08
N PHE A 87 -23.78 -3.17 7.30
CA PHE A 87 -22.41 -3.67 7.27
C PHE A 87 -21.65 -3.13 6.06
N VAL A 88 -20.46 -2.57 6.31
CA VAL A 88 -19.55 -2.10 5.25
C VAL A 88 -18.56 -3.20 4.91
N GLU A 89 -18.43 -3.54 3.62
CA GLU A 89 -17.50 -4.59 3.19
C GLU A 89 -16.14 -3.99 2.83
N ILE A 90 -15.13 -4.32 3.63
CA ILE A 90 -13.74 -3.91 3.40
C ILE A 90 -13.04 -4.98 2.56
N VAL A 91 -12.53 -4.58 1.41
CA VAL A 91 -11.78 -5.46 0.50
C VAL A 91 -10.31 -5.49 0.88
N LYS A 92 -9.72 -4.31 1.13
CA LYS A 92 -8.30 -4.17 1.52
C LYS A 92 -8.11 -2.96 2.43
N VAL A 93 -7.09 -3.04 3.27
CA VAL A 93 -6.61 -1.94 4.11
C VAL A 93 -5.23 -1.49 3.64
N SER A 94 -4.89 -0.22 3.85
CA SER A 94 -3.53 0.29 3.62
C SER A 94 -2.52 -0.48 4.48
N LYS A 95 -1.45 -0.97 3.86
CA LYS A 95 -0.32 -1.61 4.54
C LYS A 95 0.95 -1.50 3.68
N PRO A 96 2.15 -1.60 4.26
CA PRO A 96 3.39 -1.61 3.49
C PRO A 96 3.44 -2.77 2.49
N LEU A 97 3.60 -2.43 1.20
CA LEU A 97 3.73 -3.37 0.11
C LEU A 97 4.95 -3.05 -0.75
N LEU A 98 5.73 -4.09 -1.02
CA LEU A 98 6.97 -4.00 -1.80
C LEU A 98 6.64 -3.87 -3.29
N LEU A 99 7.48 -3.11 -4.00
CA LEU A 99 7.37 -2.93 -5.44
C LEU A 99 8.29 -3.92 -6.18
N SER A 100 7.83 -4.36 -7.35
CA SER A 100 8.65 -5.07 -8.32
C SER A 100 8.43 -4.46 -9.68
N LEU A 101 9.49 -4.38 -10.48
CA LEU A 101 9.37 -4.18 -11.90
C LEU A 101 8.68 -5.38 -12.53
N ASN A 102 8.09 -5.14 -13.69
CA ASN A 102 7.51 -6.17 -14.54
C ASN A 102 7.92 -5.89 -15.98
N LYS A 103 7.75 -6.89 -16.85
CA LYS A 103 8.10 -6.77 -18.27
C LYS A 103 7.50 -5.52 -18.96
N PRO A 104 6.20 -5.17 -18.79
CA PRO A 104 5.66 -3.97 -19.42
C PRO A 104 6.33 -2.66 -18.98
N LEU A 105 6.59 -2.49 -17.68
CA LEU A 105 7.26 -1.30 -17.17
C LEU A 105 8.72 -1.24 -17.64
N ILE A 106 9.43 -2.37 -17.66
CA ILE A 106 10.81 -2.46 -18.17
C ILE A 106 10.84 -2.02 -19.64
N ASN A 107 9.94 -2.54 -20.47
CA ASN A 107 9.87 -2.17 -21.89
C ASN A 107 9.60 -0.66 -22.09
N ILE A 108 8.74 -0.06 -21.27
CA ILE A 108 8.51 1.39 -21.32
C ILE A 108 9.78 2.16 -20.96
N LEU A 109 10.47 1.76 -19.87
CA LEU A 109 11.70 2.41 -19.42
C LEU A 109 12.81 2.29 -20.48
N ASP A 110 12.93 1.11 -21.09
CA ASP A 110 13.86 0.81 -22.17
C ASP A 110 13.66 1.77 -23.36
N GLN A 111 12.46 1.78 -23.93
CA GLN A 111 12.10 2.63 -25.08
C GLN A 111 12.24 4.13 -24.78
N VAL A 112 11.74 4.58 -23.63
CA VAL A 112 11.82 6.01 -23.26
C VAL A 112 13.27 6.43 -23.04
N SER A 113 14.08 5.58 -22.40
CA SER A 113 15.49 5.88 -22.16
C SER A 113 16.32 5.89 -23.45
N GLU A 114 15.99 5.03 -24.43
CA GLU A 114 16.61 5.03 -25.75
C GLU A 114 16.36 6.35 -26.48
N ILE A 115 15.12 6.83 -26.49
CA ILE A 115 14.73 8.11 -27.11
C ILE A 115 15.43 9.31 -26.44
N GLN A 116 15.66 9.25 -25.12
CA GLN A 116 16.39 10.28 -24.39
C GLN A 116 17.89 10.32 -24.72
N GLY A 117 18.42 9.24 -25.31
CA GLY A 117 19.77 9.15 -25.84
C GLY A 117 20.66 8.13 -25.13
N PRO A 118 21.84 7.82 -25.70
CA PRO A 118 22.65 6.66 -25.29
C PRO A 118 23.09 6.67 -23.83
N VAL A 119 23.38 7.85 -23.27
CA VAL A 119 23.81 7.98 -21.87
C VAL A 119 22.68 7.60 -20.91
N HIS A 120 21.45 8.05 -21.19
CA HIS A 120 20.28 7.75 -20.37
C HIS A 120 19.88 6.28 -20.49
N HIS A 121 19.93 5.74 -21.71
CA HIS A 121 19.68 4.33 -21.97
C HIS A 121 20.65 3.41 -21.22
N ASN A 122 21.96 3.65 -21.36
CA ASN A 122 22.98 2.87 -20.63
C ASN A 122 22.80 2.93 -19.12
N ARG A 123 22.47 4.12 -18.57
CA ARG A 123 22.18 4.28 -17.14
C ARG A 123 20.97 3.45 -16.72
N MET A 124 19.90 3.42 -17.51
CA MET A 124 18.70 2.66 -17.22
C MET A 124 18.97 1.14 -17.27
N CYS A 125 19.64 0.68 -18.33
CA CYS A 125 20.02 -0.73 -18.48
C CYS A 125 20.91 -1.20 -17.32
N ASN A 126 21.96 -0.43 -16.98
CA ASN A 126 22.82 -0.73 -15.84
C ASN A 126 22.01 -0.80 -14.53
N ARG A 127 21.08 0.14 -14.32
CA ARG A 127 20.26 0.15 -13.11
C ARG A 127 19.35 -1.09 -13.01
N ILE A 128 18.77 -1.54 -14.12
CA ILE A 128 17.94 -2.75 -14.15
C ILE A 128 18.80 -3.99 -13.88
N SER A 129 20.00 -4.06 -14.46
CA SER A 129 20.96 -5.13 -14.21
C SER A 129 21.38 -5.20 -12.74
N GLU A 130 21.71 -4.06 -12.12
CA GLU A 130 22.01 -3.97 -10.68
C GLU A 130 20.85 -4.48 -9.81
N LEU A 131 19.61 -4.12 -10.15
CA LEU A 131 18.43 -4.59 -9.42
C LEU A 131 18.20 -6.09 -9.58
N MET A 132 18.54 -6.65 -10.74
CA MET A 132 18.49 -8.09 -10.99
C MET A 132 19.56 -8.83 -10.17
N GLU A 133 20.79 -8.32 -10.14
CA GLU A 133 21.88 -8.85 -9.33
C GLU A 133 21.53 -8.85 -7.83
N GLN A 134 21.02 -7.72 -7.31
CA GLN A 134 20.53 -7.63 -5.92
C GLN A 134 19.40 -8.62 -5.61
N HIS A 135 18.58 -9.00 -6.61
CA HIS A 135 17.57 -10.03 -6.43
C HIS A 135 18.21 -11.42 -6.30
N LEU A 136 19.20 -11.73 -7.14
CA LEU A 136 19.94 -12.99 -7.11
C LEU A 136 20.69 -13.14 -5.78
N GLU A 137 21.38 -12.10 -5.33
CA GLU A 137 22.07 -12.08 -4.03
C GLU A 137 21.12 -12.40 -2.88
N ARG A 138 19.91 -11.82 -2.86
CA ARG A 138 18.91 -12.13 -1.84
C ARG A 138 18.41 -13.58 -1.90
N ALA A 139 18.28 -14.14 -3.11
CA ALA A 139 17.91 -15.55 -3.27
C ALA A 139 19.01 -16.46 -2.71
N ILE A 140 20.29 -16.12 -2.92
CA ILE A 140 21.43 -16.84 -2.36
C ILE A 140 21.49 -16.68 -0.83
N ALA A 141 21.34 -15.46 -0.32
CA ALA A 141 21.33 -15.16 1.11
C ALA A 141 20.25 -15.95 1.85
N THR A 142 19.10 -16.22 1.22
CA THR A 142 18.04 -17.08 1.79
C THR A 142 18.52 -18.50 2.12
N LEU A 143 19.63 -18.96 1.53
CA LEU A 143 20.17 -20.33 1.70
C LEU A 143 21.37 -20.40 2.66
N VAL A 144 21.90 -19.26 3.09
CA VAL A 144 23.18 -19.16 3.80
C VAL A 144 23.08 -18.27 5.05
N ASP A 145 22.24 -17.23 5.02
CA ASP A 145 22.02 -16.32 6.13
C ASP A 145 20.72 -16.69 6.86
N GLU A 146 20.85 -17.03 8.16
CA GLU A 146 19.72 -17.38 9.03
C GLU A 146 18.66 -16.28 9.08
N SER A 147 19.08 -15.01 9.14
CA SER A 147 18.12 -13.90 9.25
C SER A 147 17.22 -13.78 8.01
N THR A 148 17.81 -13.91 6.82
CA THR A 148 17.11 -13.90 5.54
C THR A 148 16.29 -15.17 5.35
N ALA A 149 16.81 -16.32 5.80
CA ALA A 149 16.08 -17.58 5.81
C ALA A 149 14.78 -17.48 6.63
N PHE A 150 14.83 -16.96 7.85
CA PHE A 150 13.65 -16.73 8.67
C PHE A 150 12.64 -15.78 8.03
N LEU A 151 13.10 -14.72 7.36
CA LEU A 151 12.21 -13.84 6.60
C LEU A 151 11.50 -14.58 5.46
N ALA A 152 12.21 -15.43 4.72
CA ALA A 152 11.63 -16.23 3.65
C ALA A 152 10.67 -17.31 4.17
N LEU A 153 10.99 -17.97 5.29
CA LEU A 153 10.09 -18.93 5.94
C LEU A 153 8.78 -18.28 6.41
N ASN A 154 8.87 -17.05 6.92
CA ASN A 154 7.69 -16.29 7.34
C ASN A 154 6.73 -15.92 6.18
N ASP A 155 7.17 -16.00 4.93
CA ASP A 155 6.31 -15.83 3.75
C ASP A 155 5.55 -17.12 3.37
N PHE A 156 5.90 -18.28 3.94
CA PHE A 156 5.14 -19.52 3.77
C PHE A 156 3.84 -19.51 4.60
N PRO A 157 2.85 -20.36 4.24
CA PRO A 157 1.68 -20.58 5.08
C PRO A 157 2.08 -20.91 6.53
N LYS A 158 1.43 -20.24 7.49
CA LYS A 158 1.76 -20.31 8.93
C LYS A 158 1.24 -21.58 9.60
N TYR A 159 1.63 -22.75 9.09
CA TYR A 159 1.42 -24.03 9.77
C TYR A 159 2.49 -24.27 10.85
N ILE A 160 3.66 -23.63 10.71
CA ILE A 160 4.77 -23.69 11.64
C ILE A 160 4.97 -22.29 12.23
N LEU A 161 5.15 -22.22 13.55
CA LEU A 161 5.48 -20.98 14.25
C LEU A 161 7.00 -20.78 14.25
N TYR A 162 7.52 -20.29 13.12
CA TYR A 162 8.98 -20.13 12.93
C TYR A 162 9.66 -19.24 13.98
N ASP A 163 8.92 -18.32 14.60
CA ASP A 163 9.42 -17.44 15.66
C ASP A 163 9.95 -18.18 16.90
N TYR A 164 9.56 -19.45 17.09
CA TYR A 164 10.00 -20.33 18.18
C TYR A 164 11.19 -21.21 17.80
N LEU A 165 11.67 -21.17 16.57
CA LEU A 165 12.79 -22.01 16.10
C LEU A 165 14.16 -21.34 16.32
N ARG A 166 14.29 -20.46 17.31
CA ARG A 166 15.50 -19.65 17.53
C ARG A 166 16.73 -20.47 17.90
N ASP A 167 16.53 -21.70 18.37
CA ASP A 167 17.60 -22.63 18.75
C ASP A 167 18.00 -23.59 17.62
N PHE A 168 17.46 -23.39 16.40
CA PHE A 168 17.75 -24.22 15.22
C PHE A 168 18.40 -23.40 14.10
N ASN A 169 19.45 -23.95 13.49
CA ASN A 169 19.99 -23.45 12.23
C ASN A 169 19.10 -23.91 11.08
N VAL A 170 18.16 -23.05 10.65
CA VAL A 170 17.19 -23.42 9.60
C VAL A 170 17.85 -23.54 8.22
N THR A 171 19.04 -22.97 8.04
CA THR A 171 19.82 -23.11 6.80
C THR A 171 20.49 -24.47 6.68
N GLU A 172 20.74 -25.16 7.79
CA GLU A 172 21.42 -26.46 7.84
C GLU A 172 20.46 -27.64 7.95
N GLU A 173 19.34 -27.44 8.66
CA GLU A 173 18.33 -28.48 8.87
C GLU A 173 17.68 -28.90 7.53
N PRO A 174 17.68 -30.20 7.17
CA PRO A 174 17.27 -30.66 5.84
C PRO A 174 15.85 -30.25 5.40
N PHE A 175 14.86 -30.28 6.31
CA PHE A 175 13.49 -29.92 5.99
C PHE A 175 13.37 -28.42 5.66
N PHE A 176 13.85 -27.53 6.53
CA PHE A 176 13.83 -26.09 6.29
C PHE A 176 14.71 -25.70 5.10
N ARG A 177 15.87 -26.32 4.93
CA ARG A 177 16.74 -26.11 3.77
C ARG A 177 16.04 -26.45 2.45
N SER A 178 15.23 -27.52 2.42
CA SER A 178 14.41 -27.86 1.26
C SER A 178 13.33 -26.80 0.98
N MET A 179 12.68 -26.28 2.02
CA MET A 179 11.71 -25.18 1.90
C MET A 179 12.36 -23.89 1.37
N LEU A 180 13.52 -23.51 1.93
CA LEU A 180 14.28 -22.33 1.52
C LEU A 180 14.74 -22.43 0.06
N ARG A 181 15.24 -23.60 -0.37
CA ARG A 181 15.54 -23.89 -1.78
C ARG A 181 14.32 -23.70 -2.67
N SER A 182 13.18 -24.22 -2.25
CA SER A 182 11.92 -24.07 -2.98
C SER A 182 11.50 -22.60 -3.10
N ALA A 183 11.66 -21.80 -2.03
CA ALA A 183 11.38 -20.37 -2.05
C ALA A 183 12.31 -19.60 -3.00
N ALA A 184 13.61 -19.88 -2.94
CA ALA A 184 14.62 -19.28 -3.80
C ALA A 184 14.35 -19.61 -5.27
N LEU A 185 14.14 -20.89 -5.59
CA LEU A 185 13.79 -21.34 -6.94
C LEU A 185 12.49 -20.69 -7.44
N ALA A 186 11.45 -20.62 -6.63
CA ALA A 186 10.21 -19.94 -7.01
C ALA A 186 10.42 -18.44 -7.27
N GLY A 187 11.34 -17.80 -6.55
CA GLY A 187 11.80 -16.44 -6.81
C GLY A 187 12.46 -16.30 -8.18
N LEU A 188 13.45 -17.17 -8.45
CA LEU A 188 14.20 -17.21 -9.71
C LEU A 188 13.30 -17.51 -10.92
N HIS A 189 12.36 -18.46 -10.80
CA HIS A 189 11.37 -18.72 -11.85
C HIS A 189 10.53 -17.47 -12.17
N ARG A 190 10.07 -16.74 -11.15
CA ARG A 190 9.35 -15.47 -11.39
C ARG A 190 10.22 -14.39 -12.02
N LEU A 191 11.51 -14.38 -11.72
CA LEU A 191 12.47 -13.47 -12.35
C LEU A 191 12.63 -13.80 -13.83
N VAL A 192 12.87 -15.06 -14.18
CA VAL A 192 13.04 -15.52 -15.57
C VAL A 192 11.74 -15.37 -16.37
N ASP A 193 10.63 -15.91 -15.87
CA ASP A 193 9.38 -16.01 -16.64
C ASP A 193 8.65 -14.67 -16.77
N LYS A 194 8.76 -13.81 -15.75
CA LYS A 194 7.95 -12.59 -15.62
C LYS A 194 8.76 -11.30 -15.54
N MET A 195 10.10 -11.39 -15.55
CA MET A 195 10.99 -10.26 -15.24
C MET A 195 10.55 -9.53 -13.97
N LYS A 196 10.14 -10.28 -12.95
CA LYS A 196 9.66 -9.72 -11.68
C LYS A 196 10.84 -9.33 -10.79
N ILE A 197 11.52 -8.24 -11.17
CA ILE A 197 12.69 -7.73 -10.47
C ILE A 197 12.24 -6.93 -9.24
N ARG A 198 12.78 -7.22 -8.06
CA ARG A 198 12.31 -6.62 -6.79
C ARG A 198 13.05 -5.31 -6.54
N ILE A 199 12.31 -4.24 -6.29
CA ILE A 199 12.90 -2.95 -5.92
C ILE A 199 13.09 -2.90 -4.39
N PRO A 200 14.22 -2.40 -3.88
CA PRO A 200 14.41 -2.12 -2.45
C PRO A 200 13.28 -1.24 -1.88
N SER A 201 12.87 -1.51 -0.63
CA SER A 201 11.76 -0.78 0.00
C SER A 201 12.04 0.70 0.27
N SER A 202 13.32 1.10 0.23
CA SER A 202 13.77 2.49 0.28
C SER A 202 13.63 3.23 -1.05
N GLN A 203 13.46 2.51 -2.16
CA GLN A 203 13.45 3.06 -3.52
C GLN A 203 12.11 2.91 -4.23
N GLY A 204 11.24 2.00 -3.77
CA GLY A 204 9.95 1.77 -4.41
C GLY A 204 8.97 0.99 -3.55
N ARG A 205 7.70 1.40 -3.61
CA ARG A 205 6.59 0.77 -2.87
C ARG A 205 5.32 0.74 -3.72
N MET A 206 4.49 -0.26 -3.49
CA MET A 206 3.10 -0.24 -4.00
C MET A 206 2.22 0.49 -2.98
N MET A 207 1.49 1.48 -3.45
CA MET A 207 0.68 2.37 -2.59
C MET A 207 -0.73 2.50 -3.13
N PHE A 208 -1.68 2.87 -2.27
CA PHE A 208 -3.00 3.31 -2.72
C PHE A 208 -2.90 4.73 -3.27
N GLY A 209 -3.33 4.93 -4.51
CA GLY A 209 -3.56 6.27 -5.04
C GLY A 209 -4.85 6.85 -4.46
N VAL A 210 -4.74 7.97 -3.76
CA VAL A 210 -5.87 8.73 -3.21
C VAL A 210 -5.86 10.11 -3.84
N VAL A 211 -7.05 10.65 -4.07
CA VAL A 211 -7.22 12.04 -4.51
C VAL A 211 -7.06 12.96 -3.31
N ASP A 212 -6.41 14.10 -3.54
CA ASP A 212 -6.39 15.19 -2.58
C ASP A 212 -7.78 15.86 -2.50
N GLU A 213 -8.44 15.74 -1.35
CA GLU A 213 -9.73 16.38 -1.08
C GLU A 213 -9.57 17.74 -0.40
N THR A 214 -8.33 18.14 -0.04
CA THR A 214 -8.01 19.43 0.58
C THR A 214 -7.75 20.53 -0.46
N GLY A 215 -7.36 20.16 -1.68
CA GLY A 215 -7.02 21.09 -2.75
C GLY A 215 -5.66 21.79 -2.54
N MET A 216 -4.79 21.22 -1.70
CA MET A 216 -3.47 21.78 -1.40
C MET A 216 -2.41 21.42 -2.44
N LEU A 217 -2.56 20.29 -3.13
CA LEU A 217 -1.60 19.83 -4.14
C LEU A 217 -1.88 20.45 -5.52
N GLN A 218 -0.84 20.99 -6.16
CA GLN A 218 -0.91 21.46 -7.54
C GLN A 218 -0.66 20.33 -8.55
N SER A 219 -0.92 20.61 -9.82
CA SER A 219 -0.60 19.69 -10.91
C SER A 219 0.89 19.33 -10.90
N GLY A 220 1.21 18.03 -10.95
CA GLY A 220 2.58 17.52 -10.90
C GLY A 220 3.13 17.30 -9.48
N GLN A 221 2.37 17.63 -8.43
CA GLN A 221 2.78 17.42 -7.04
C GLN A 221 2.06 16.24 -6.39
N VAL A 222 2.74 15.57 -5.46
CA VAL A 222 2.19 14.47 -4.66
C VAL A 222 2.65 14.55 -3.21
N PHE A 223 1.80 14.10 -2.29
CA PHE A 223 2.18 13.82 -0.90
C PHE A 223 2.33 12.31 -0.72
N ILE A 224 3.49 11.88 -0.20
CA ILE A 224 3.79 10.47 0.01
C ILE A 224 4.35 10.29 1.43
N GLN A 225 3.65 9.50 2.23
CA GLN A 225 4.12 9.07 3.54
C GLN A 225 4.06 7.54 3.61
N TYR A 226 5.10 6.93 4.18
CA TYR A 226 5.14 5.49 4.40
C TYR A 226 5.84 5.13 5.72
N THR A 227 5.47 3.99 6.28
CA THR A 227 6.17 3.40 7.43
C THR A 227 7.60 3.02 7.06
N THR A 228 8.59 3.44 7.83
CA THR A 228 10.01 3.18 7.55
C THR A 228 10.27 1.68 7.42
N ASN A 229 9.82 0.89 8.40
CA ASN A 229 9.91 -0.57 8.38
C ASN A 229 8.81 -1.20 7.50
N SER A 230 9.20 -1.74 6.34
CA SER A 230 8.28 -2.42 5.40
C SER A 230 7.81 -3.81 5.82
N SER A 231 8.49 -4.43 6.80
CA SER A 231 8.11 -5.74 7.35
C SER A 231 6.94 -5.62 8.33
N LEU A 232 6.77 -4.46 8.96
CA LEU A 232 5.67 -4.16 9.87
C LEU A 232 4.36 -3.96 9.10
N LYS A 233 3.58 -5.04 8.92
CA LYS A 233 2.32 -5.02 8.11
C LYS A 233 1.21 -4.16 8.72
N PHE A 234 1.15 -4.07 10.04
CA PHE A 234 0.15 -3.32 10.80
C PHE A 234 0.85 -2.37 11.78
N PRO A 235 1.40 -1.25 11.27
CA PRO A 235 2.13 -0.30 12.09
C PRO A 235 1.24 0.36 13.14
N SER A 236 1.72 0.46 14.37
CA SER A 236 1.03 1.23 15.41
C SER A 236 1.12 2.73 15.13
N LYS A 237 0.37 3.53 15.88
CA LYS A 237 0.45 5.01 15.82
C LYS A 237 1.86 5.58 16.11
N HIS A 238 2.70 4.82 16.81
CA HIS A 238 4.06 5.21 17.18
C HIS A 238 5.12 4.66 16.23
N ALA A 239 4.73 3.90 15.21
CA ALA A 239 5.67 3.40 14.22
C ALA A 239 6.29 4.57 13.46
N ASP A 240 7.59 4.48 13.22
CA ASP A 240 8.33 5.49 12.47
C ASP A 240 7.83 5.59 11.03
N ARG A 241 7.72 6.83 10.54
CA ARG A 241 7.18 7.16 9.21
C ARG A 241 8.11 8.15 8.53
N THR A 242 8.38 7.90 7.26
CA THR A 242 9.11 8.81 6.39
C THR A 242 8.14 9.51 5.45
N ILE A 243 8.34 10.81 5.26
CA ILE A 243 7.69 11.59 4.20
C ILE A 243 8.71 11.70 3.07
N HIS A 244 8.29 11.33 1.85
CA HIS A 244 9.16 11.41 0.68
C HIS A 244 9.11 12.81 0.09
N GLU A 245 10.27 13.41 -0.05
CA GLU A 245 10.48 14.70 -0.72
C GLU A 245 11.37 14.49 -1.94
N GLY A 246 11.08 15.23 -3.02
CA GLY A 246 11.85 15.17 -4.26
C GLY A 246 11.18 14.35 -5.38
N PRO A 247 11.90 14.16 -6.50
CA PRO A 247 11.36 13.51 -7.68
C PRO A 247 10.90 12.08 -7.41
N VAL A 248 9.73 11.73 -7.94
CA VAL A 248 9.17 10.38 -7.81
C VAL A 248 8.52 9.92 -9.11
N MET A 249 8.82 8.68 -9.48
CA MET A 249 8.16 8.01 -10.61
C MET A 249 6.93 7.27 -10.10
N ILE A 250 5.77 7.54 -10.70
CA ILE A 250 4.50 6.87 -10.41
C ILE A 250 4.00 6.17 -11.66
N THR A 251 3.53 4.95 -11.47
CA THR A 251 2.89 4.15 -12.50
C THR A 251 1.76 3.31 -11.92
N LYS A 252 0.85 2.85 -12.78
CA LYS A 252 -0.20 1.91 -12.44
C LYS A 252 -0.03 0.65 -13.28
N ASN A 253 -0.26 -0.50 -12.66
CA ASN A 253 -0.32 -1.78 -13.36
C ASN A 253 -1.75 -2.09 -13.84
N PRO A 254 -1.93 -2.57 -15.09
CA PRO A 254 -0.90 -2.69 -16.14
C PRO A 254 -0.51 -1.33 -16.73
N SER A 255 0.77 -1.17 -17.06
CA SER A 255 1.29 -0.04 -17.84
C SER A 255 1.47 -0.51 -19.28
N ILE A 256 0.92 0.23 -20.23
CA ILE A 256 0.86 -0.18 -21.64
C ILE A 256 1.62 0.82 -22.51
N VAL A 257 1.46 2.11 -22.24
CA VAL A 257 2.08 3.20 -23.03
C VAL A 257 3.01 4.04 -22.17
N ALA A 258 3.94 4.75 -22.80
CA ALA A 258 4.88 5.62 -22.09
C ALA A 258 4.18 6.63 -21.15
N GLY A 259 3.01 7.14 -21.54
CA GLY A 259 2.23 8.08 -20.73
C GLY A 259 1.64 7.52 -19.42
N ASP A 260 1.67 6.20 -19.22
CA ASP A 260 1.25 5.53 -17.97
C ASP A 260 2.31 5.66 -16.86
N VAL A 261 3.55 6.00 -17.23
CA VAL A 261 4.66 6.25 -16.31
C VAL A 261 4.93 7.76 -16.28
N ARG A 262 4.83 8.37 -15.10
CA ARG A 262 4.96 9.82 -14.95
C ARG A 262 5.88 10.18 -13.79
N MET A 263 6.59 11.29 -13.97
CA MET A 263 7.37 11.92 -12.93
C MET A 263 6.51 12.97 -12.20
N PHE A 264 6.62 13.00 -10.88
CA PHE A 264 5.99 13.96 -10.00
C PHE A 264 7.02 14.48 -9.00
N GLU A 265 6.67 15.56 -8.31
CA GLU A 265 7.44 16.10 -7.20
C GLU A 265 6.76 15.73 -5.87
N GLY A 266 7.48 15.01 -5.02
CA GLY A 266 7.07 14.70 -3.65
C GLY A 266 7.31 15.90 -2.74
N LEU A 267 6.27 16.33 -2.03
CA LEU A 267 6.34 17.48 -1.14
C LEU A 267 5.79 17.15 0.24
N HIS A 268 6.38 17.78 1.25
CA HIS A 268 5.91 17.69 2.61
C HIS A 268 4.89 18.78 2.91
N PHE A 269 3.74 18.35 3.40
CA PHE A 269 2.66 19.23 3.86
C PHE A 269 2.20 18.81 5.25
N TYR A 270 2.35 19.71 6.22
CA TYR A 270 2.01 19.45 7.63
C TYR A 270 0.56 18.99 7.82
N ASN A 271 -0.39 19.56 7.09
CA ASN A 271 -1.81 19.23 7.23
C ASN A 271 -2.15 17.79 6.83
N PHE A 272 -1.39 17.14 5.94
CA PHE A 272 -1.62 15.74 5.58
C PHE A 272 -1.17 14.76 6.66
N THR A 273 -0.25 15.17 7.54
CA THR A 273 0.21 14.33 8.65
C THR A 273 -0.88 14.17 9.71
N THR A 274 -1.70 15.21 9.93
CA THR A 274 -2.85 15.20 10.85
C THR A 274 -4.00 14.30 10.39
N PHE A 275 -4.09 13.96 9.10
CA PHE A 275 -5.12 13.06 8.55
C PHE A 275 -4.74 11.57 8.59
N SER A 276 -3.54 11.22 9.08
CA SER A 276 -2.95 9.86 9.02
C SER A 276 -2.65 9.21 10.37
#